data_AF-A0A497C4G7-F1
#
_entry.id   AF-A0A497C4G7-F1
#
_cell.length_a   1.000
_cell.length_b   1.000
_cell.length_c   1.000
_cell.angle_alpha   90.00
_cell.angle_beta   90.00
_cell.angle_gamma   90.00
#
_symmetry.space_group_name_H-M   'P 1'
#
loop_
_entity.id
_entity.type
_entity.pdbx_description
1 polymer ?
#
loop_
_entity_poly.entity_id
_entity_poly.type
_entity_poly.pdbx_seq_one_letter_code
_entity_poly.pdbx_strand_id
1 'polypeptide(L)'
;MGQEDPGAFTEHFLNGFLPGYFAAYPLEQKWFKEIPLFMKMRELDLYAVIHRSFDVENLDDPWCLWYLDGRAERLPAGIPYLDFDFAGFDYTSCR
;
A
#
# COMPACT_ATOMS: atom_id res chain seq x y z
N MET A 1 7.80 17.89 3.80
CA MET A 1 6.46 17.86 4.43
C MET A 1 6.47 16.68 5.38
N GLY A 2 6.19 16.89 6.67
CA GLY A 2 6.20 15.81 7.65
C GLY A 2 5.16 14.77 7.25
N GLN A 3 5.60 13.64 6.72
CA GLN A 3 4.71 12.51 6.48
C GLN A 3 4.26 12.01 7.85
N GLU A 4 2.94 11.97 8.04
CA GLU A 4 2.33 11.22 9.13
C GLU A 4 2.89 9.81 9.15
N ASP A 5 3.03 9.23 10.35
CA ASP A 5 3.44 7.84 10.49
C ASP A 5 2.53 6.94 9.62
N PRO A 6 3.07 6.15 8.67
CA PRO A 6 2.25 5.37 7.75
C PRO A 6 1.28 4.42 8.44
N GLY A 7 1.65 3.91 9.63
CA GLY A 7 0.77 3.07 10.44
C GLY A 7 -0.41 3.87 11.00
N ALA A 8 -0.14 5.01 11.63
CA ALA A 8 -1.17 5.90 12.15
C ALA A 8 -2.14 6.38 11.07
N PHE A 9 -1.62 6.77 9.90
CA PHE A 9 -2.46 7.13 8.74
C PHE A 9 -3.34 5.96 8.31
N THR A 10 -2.78 4.74 8.26
CA THR A 10 -3.52 3.54 7.83
C THR A 10 -4.65 3.21 8.79
N GLU A 11 -4.40 3.26 10.10
CA GLU A 11 -5.42 3.08 11.13
C GLU A 11 -6.53 4.13 11.00
N HIS A 12 -6.18 5.41 10.87
CA HIS A 12 -7.15 6.49 10.69
C HIS A 12 -8.00 6.27 9.43
N PHE A 13 -7.37 5.92 8.31
CA PHE A 13 -8.05 5.65 7.05
C PHE A 13 -9.03 4.48 7.16
N LEU A 14 -8.61 3.36 7.74
CA LEU A 14 -9.46 2.17 7.88
C LEU A 14 -10.67 2.44 8.78
N ASN A 15 -10.46 3.11 9.92
CA ASN A 15 -11.53 3.50 10.83
C ASN A 15 -12.57 4.43 10.18
N GLY A 16 -12.16 5.28 9.24
CA GLY A 16 -13.07 6.14 8.48
C GLY A 16 -13.75 5.43 7.31
N PHE A 17 -13.03 4.58 6.57
CA PHE A 17 -13.49 3.97 5.33
C PHE A 17 -14.42 2.77 5.56
N LEU A 18 -14.06 1.88 6.48
CA LEU A 18 -14.71 0.58 6.61
C LEU A 18 -16.17 0.64 7.09
N PRO A 19 -16.58 1.54 8.00
CA PRO A 19 -17.99 1.66 8.37
C PRO A 19 -18.89 1.95 7.16
N GLY A 20 -18.45 2.85 6.27
CA GLY A 20 -19.16 3.15 5.03
C GLY A 20 -19.20 1.96 4.08
N TYR A 21 -18.10 1.22 3.96
CA TYR A 21 -18.04 0.02 3.13
C TYR A 21 -18.99 -1.08 3.65
N PHE A 22 -18.95 -1.39 4.95
CA PHE A 22 -19.76 -2.45 5.55
C PHE A 22 -21.26 -2.14 5.56
N ALA A 23 -21.65 -0.85 5.58
CA ALA A 23 -23.04 -0.44 5.42
C ALA A 23 -23.61 -0.80 4.03
N ALA A 24 -22.76 -0.93 3.01
CA ALA A 24 -23.16 -1.27 1.65
C ALA A 24 -22.98 -2.75 1.31
N TYR A 25 -21.88 -3.38 1.74
CA TYR A 25 -21.55 -4.76 1.38
C TYR A 25 -20.84 -5.54 2.51
N PRO A 26 -21.17 -6.83 2.72
CA PRO A 26 -20.42 -7.68 3.62
C PRO A 26 -19.05 -8.05 3.01
N LEU A 27 -18.01 -8.02 3.84
CA LEU A 27 -16.68 -8.54 3.50
C LEU A 27 -16.20 -9.49 4.59
N GLU A 28 -15.71 -10.66 4.18
CA GLU A 28 -15.14 -11.67 5.07
C GLU A 28 -13.77 -11.23 5.60
N GLN A 29 -13.49 -11.49 6.87
CA GLN A 29 -12.25 -11.04 7.50
C GLN A 29 -10.97 -11.61 6.87
N LYS A 30 -11.05 -12.78 6.22
CA LYS A 30 -9.91 -13.40 5.54
C LYS A 30 -9.26 -12.47 4.52
N TRP A 31 -10.04 -11.59 3.88
CA TRP A 31 -9.54 -10.69 2.84
C TRP A 31 -8.60 -9.61 3.38
N PHE A 32 -8.72 -9.22 4.64
CA PHE A 32 -7.81 -8.25 5.24
C PHE A 32 -6.38 -8.80 5.38
N LYS A 33 -6.25 -10.11 5.60
CA LYS A 33 -4.94 -10.79 5.62
C LYS A 33 -4.24 -10.79 4.25
N GLU A 34 -4.99 -10.60 3.17
CA GLU A 34 -4.48 -10.57 1.80
C GLU A 34 -4.06 -9.15 1.37
N ILE A 35 -4.40 -8.09 2.13
CA ILE A 35 -4.06 -6.70 1.78
C ILE A 35 -2.56 -6.52 1.52
N PRO A 36 -1.63 -7.04 2.36
CA PRO A 36 -0.21 -6.92 2.09
C PRO A 36 0.21 -7.48 0.71
N LEU A 37 -0.41 -8.58 0.27
CA LEU A 37 -0.15 -9.16 -1.04
C LEU A 37 -0.67 -8.26 -2.18
N PHE A 38 -1.88 -7.72 -2.05
CA PHE A 38 -2.41 -6.78 -3.04
C PHE A 38 -1.59 -5.49 -3.13
N MET A 39 -1.11 -4.97 -2.00
CA MET A 39 -0.22 -3.80 -1.98
C MET A 39 1.11 -4.12 -2.68
N LYS A 40 1.70 -5.28 -2.41
CA LYS A 40 2.93 -5.72 -3.09
C LYS A 40 2.72 -5.90 -4.59
N MET A 41 1.60 -6.48 -5.00
CA MET A 41 1.23 -6.62 -6.41
C MET A 41 1.13 -5.25 -7.09
N ARG A 42 0.46 -4.28 -6.44
CA ARG A 42 0.35 -2.93 -6.98
C ARG A 42 1.70 -2.21 -7.05
N GLU A 43 2.59 -2.46 -6.08
CA GLU A 43 3.94 -1.93 -6.11
C GLU A 43 4.75 -2.45 -7.31
N LEU A 44 4.72 -3.77 -7.54
CA LEU A 44 5.39 -4.39 -8.67
C LEU A 44 4.82 -3.92 -10.02
N ASP A 45 3.49 -3.85 -10.12
CA ASP A 45 2.80 -3.37 -11.32
C ASP A 45 3.24 -1.95 -11.68
N LEU A 46 3.24 -1.05 -10.71
CA LEU A 46 3.63 0.34 -10.95
C LEU A 46 5.13 0.49 -11.22
N TYR A 47 5.99 -0.26 -10.51
CA TYR A 47 7.42 -0.33 -10.80
C TYR A 47 7.67 -0.77 -12.25
N ALA A 48 6.98 -1.80 -12.72
CA ALA A 48 7.07 -2.30 -14.09
C ALA A 48 6.51 -1.30 -15.11
N VAL A 49 5.39 -0.63 -14.82
CA VAL A 49 4.81 0.40 -15.69
C VAL A 49 5.79 1.56 -15.89
N ILE A 50 6.47 2.02 -14.83
CA ILE A 50 7.46 3.10 -14.94
C ILE A 50 8.62 2.66 -15.84
N HIS A 51 9.20 1.48 -15.60
CA HIS A 51 10.30 0.94 -16.42
C HIS A 51 9.93 0.71 -17.88
N ARG A 52 8.69 0.32 -18.14
CA ARG A 52 8.20 0.09 -19.50
C ARG A 52 7.91 1.39 -20.25
N SER A 53 7.41 2.41 -19.56
CA SER A 53 6.77 3.57 -20.19
C SER A 53 7.65 4.82 -20.18
N PHE A 54 8.73 4.84 -19.41
CA PHE A 54 9.66 5.96 -19.29
C PHE A 54 11.11 5.50 -19.52
N ASP A 55 11.96 6.44 -19.92
CA ASP A 55 13.41 6.23 -19.94
C ASP A 55 13.96 6.37 -18.52
N VAL A 56 14.07 5.25 -17.81
CA VAL A 56 14.50 5.21 -16.40
C VAL A 56 15.92 5.74 -16.18
N GLU A 57 16.77 5.70 -17.21
CA GLU A 57 18.14 6.22 -17.14
C GLU A 57 18.18 7.75 -17.20
N ASN A 58 17.10 8.40 -17.64
CA ASN A 58 17.00 9.85 -17.83
C ASN A 58 15.69 10.42 -17.26
N LEU A 59 15.23 9.92 -16.10
CA LEU A 59 14.02 10.43 -15.45
C LEU A 59 14.21 11.84 -14.89
N ASP A 60 13.28 12.73 -15.24
CA ASP A 60 13.17 14.09 -14.70
C ASP A 60 11.91 14.30 -13.85
N ASP A 61 10.90 13.43 -13.97
CA ASP A 61 9.67 13.48 -13.18
C ASP A 61 9.96 13.20 -11.69
N PRO A 62 9.71 14.17 -10.78
CA PRO A 62 10.04 14.02 -9.37
C PRO A 62 9.29 12.89 -8.66
N TRP A 63 8.08 12.56 -9.12
CA TRP A 63 7.28 11.51 -8.52
C TRP A 63 7.82 10.13 -8.90
N CYS A 64 8.21 9.92 -10.16
CA CYS A 64 8.84 8.69 -10.61
C CYS A 64 10.17 8.45 -9.89
N LEU A 65 11.00 9.49 -9.73
CA LEU A 65 12.26 9.41 -8.99
C LEU A 65 12.02 8.99 -7.54
N TRP A 66 11.11 9.66 -6.83
CA TRP A 66 10.72 9.30 -5.46
C TRP A 66 10.14 7.89 -5.37
N TYR A 67 9.33 7.48 -6.35
CA TYR A 67 8.73 6.17 -6.36
C TYR A 67 9.74 5.06 -6.63
N LEU A 68 10.75 5.26 -7.49
CA LEU A 68 11.74 4.23 -7.75
C LEU A 68 12.81 4.12 -6.64
N ASP A 69 12.99 5.17 -5.84
CA ASP A 69 14.01 5.25 -4.80
C ASP A 69 13.99 4.02 -3.85
N GLY A 70 15.13 3.32 -3.78
CA GLY A 70 15.36 2.12 -2.97
C GLY A 70 14.53 0.88 -3.33
N ARG A 71 13.67 0.91 -4.37
CA ARG A 71 12.80 -0.23 -4.70
C ARG A 71 13.52 -1.35 -5.41
N ALA A 72 14.60 -1.07 -6.13
CA ALA A 72 15.43 -2.10 -6.79
C ALA A 72 16.00 -3.10 -5.77
N GLU A 73 16.35 -2.64 -4.57
CA GLU A 73 16.88 -3.46 -3.49
C GLU A 73 15.76 -4.08 -2.64
N ARG A 74 14.71 -3.32 -2.33
CA ARG A 74 13.64 -3.74 -1.42
C ARG A 74 12.72 -4.80 -2.02
N LEU A 75 12.45 -4.73 -3.33
CA LEU A 75 11.53 -5.65 -4.00
C LEU A 75 12.03 -7.10 -3.97
N PRO A 76 13.28 -7.42 -4.38
CA PRO A 76 13.80 -8.79 -4.29
C PRO A 76 13.97 -9.28 -2.85
N ALA A 77 14.23 -8.37 -1.91
CA ALA A 77 14.33 -8.70 -0.48
C ALA A 77 12.98 -9.04 0.17
N GLY A 78 11.87 -8.90 -0.54
CA GLY A 78 10.54 -9.24 -0.05
C GLY A 78 10.05 -8.32 1.08
N ILE A 79 10.63 -7.11 1.21
CA ILE A 79 10.24 -6.17 2.26
C ILE A 79 8.79 -5.72 2.00
N PRO A 80 7.88 -5.79 2.99
CA PRO A 80 6.50 -5.31 2.82
C PRO A 80 6.43 -3.87 2.30
N TYR A 81 5.40 -3.57 1.50
CA TYR A 81 5.17 -2.20 1.03
C TYR A 81 4.88 -1.25 2.20
N LEU A 82 4.09 -1.73 3.16
CA LEU A 82 3.70 -1.03 4.37
C LEU A 82 3.92 -1.97 5.56
N ASP A 83 4.56 -1.46 6.61
CA ASP A 83 4.70 -2.16 7.89
C ASP A 83 3.47 -1.88 8.76
N PHE A 84 2.42 -2.65 8.54
CA PHE A 84 1.15 -2.55 9.26
C PHE A 84 0.52 -3.93 9.44
N ASP A 85 0.07 -4.23 10.66
CA ASP A 85 -0.58 -5.50 10.98
C ASP A 85 -2.07 -5.48 10.59
N PHE A 86 -2.34 -5.75 9.32
CA PHE A 86 -3.70 -5.93 8.82
C PHE A 86 -4.40 -7.18 9.39
N ALA A 87 -3.68 -8.14 9.98
CA ALA A 87 -4.32 -9.32 10.55
C ALA A 87 -4.79 -9.08 12.00
N GLY A 88 -4.06 -8.26 12.75
CA GLY A 88 -4.34 -7.89 14.13
C GLY A 88 -5.24 -6.65 14.30
N PHE A 89 -5.56 -5.93 13.23
CA PHE A 89 -6.44 -4.77 13.29
C PHE A 89 -7.88 -5.15 13.70
N ASP A 90 -8.49 -4.39 14.62
CA ASP A 90 -9.86 -4.66 15.10
C ASP A 90 -10.92 -4.18 14.11
N TYR A 91 -11.21 -5.00 13.10
CA TYR A 91 -12.27 -4.77 12.13
C TYR A 91 -13.69 -4.83 12.71
N THR A 92 -13.86 -5.33 13.94
CA THR A 92 -15.20 -5.44 14.54
C THR A 92 -15.70 -4.10 15.05
N SER A 93 -14.78 -3.24 15.50
CA SER A 93 -15.06 -1.84 15.87
C SER A 93 -15.58 -0.99 14.70
N CYS A 94 -15.32 -1.42 13.46
CA CYS A 94 -15.67 -0.70 12.24
C CYS A 94 -17.01 -1.11 11.63
N ARG A 95 -17.73 -2.07 12.22
CA ARG A 95 -19.01 -2.59 11.69
C ARG A 95 -20.22 -1.84 12.24
#